data_AF-A0A424PC42-F1
#
_entry.id   AF-A0A424PC42-F1
#
_cell.length_a   1.000
_cell.length_b   1.000
_cell.length_c   1.000
_cell.angle_alpha   90.00
_cell.angle_beta   90.00
_cell.angle_gamma   90.00
#
_symmetry.space_group_name_H-M   'P 1'
#
loop_
_entity.id
_entity.type
_entity.pdbx_description
1 polymer ?
#
loop_
_entity_poly.entity_id
_entity_poly.type
_entity_poly.pdbx_seq_one_letter_code
_entity_poly.pdbx_strand_id
1 'polypeptide(L)'
;MNLVIKVSFNNYDEWKASFDNHAERAKVCDELRTTVGKIDDQNCIVMLYDVDMEGMKSLMGSDFLIELSEKMNIKNNEMHSFEPLPS
;
A
#
# COMPACT_ATOMS: atom_id res chain seq x y z
N MET A 1 13.24 -4.01 2.33
CA MET A 1 13.29 -2.56 2.69
C MET A 1 11.96 -2.17 3.29
N ASN A 2 11.88 -1.21 4.22
CA ASN A 2 10.59 -0.72 4.71
C ASN A 2 10.17 0.53 3.94
N LEU A 3 8.87 0.67 3.68
CA LEU A 3 8.30 1.76 2.90
C LEU A 3 7.14 2.41 3.64
N VAL A 4 7.12 3.74 3.62
CA VAL A 4 5.93 4.52 3.96
C VAL A 4 5.40 5.16 2.68
N ILE A 5 4.11 5.00 2.43
CA ILE A 5 3.43 5.46 1.23
C ILE A 5 2.23 6.29 1.65
N LYS A 6 2.11 7.49 1.10
CA LYS A 6 0.88 8.27 1.19
C LYS A 6 0.02 7.95 -0.01
N VAL A 7 -1.21 7.53 0.26
CA VAL A 7 -2.16 7.07 -0.74
C VAL A 7 -3.39 7.98 -0.70
N SER A 8 -3.83 8.45 -1.86
CA SER A 8 -5.13 9.11 -2.01
C SER A 8 -6.06 8.32 -2.91
N PHE A 9 -7.37 8.37 -2.67
CA PHE A 9 -8.41 7.65 -3.40
C PHE A 9 -9.76 8.39 -3.31
N ASN A 10 -10.75 7.93 -4.07
CA ASN A 10 -12.10 8.51 -4.04
C ASN A 10 -12.87 8.21 -2.73
N ASN A 11 -12.65 7.03 -2.12
CA ASN A 11 -13.35 6.59 -0.90
C ASN A 11 -12.46 5.63 -0.07
N TYR A 12 -12.22 5.96 1.19
CA TYR A 12 -11.39 5.16 2.11
C TYR A 12 -11.93 3.76 2.36
N ASP A 13 -13.23 3.62 2.66
CA ASP A 13 -13.79 2.34 3.11
C ASP A 13 -13.78 1.31 1.98
N GLU A 14 -14.14 1.72 0.75
CA GLU A 14 -14.06 0.88 -0.45
C GLU A 14 -12.61 0.49 -0.78
N TRP A 15 -11.68 1.44 -0.67
CA TRP A 15 -10.26 1.18 -0.86
C TRP A 15 -9.74 0.20 0.20
N LYS A 16 -10.08 0.41 1.48
CA LYS A 16 -9.62 -0.41 2.60
C LYS A 16 -10.16 -1.83 2.50
N ALA A 17 -11.42 -2.00 2.12
CA ALA A 17 -11.99 -3.32 1.86
C ALA A 17 -11.24 -4.06 0.74
N SER A 18 -10.87 -3.35 -0.34
CA SER A 18 -10.09 -3.94 -1.44
C SER A 18 -8.66 -4.27 -1.01
N PHE A 19 -8.05 -3.38 -0.23
CA PHE A 19 -6.72 -3.55 0.35
C PHE A 19 -6.66 -4.76 1.29
N ASP A 20 -7.61 -4.91 2.21
CA ASP A 20 -7.61 -5.98 3.21
C ASP A 20 -7.86 -7.36 2.61
N ASN A 21 -8.61 -7.43 1.51
CA ASN A 21 -8.87 -8.69 0.81
C ASN A 21 -7.78 -9.10 -0.19
N HIS A 22 -6.71 -8.31 -0.33
CA HIS A 22 -5.64 -8.58 -1.29
C HIS A 22 -4.55 -9.49 -0.71
N ALA A 23 -4.79 -10.81 -0.73
CA ALA A 23 -3.91 -11.82 -0.16
C ALA A 23 -2.51 -11.87 -0.82
N GLU A 24 -2.39 -11.48 -2.08
CA GLU A 24 -1.13 -11.52 -2.84
C GLU A 24 -0.07 -10.56 -2.27
N ARG A 25 -0.48 -9.52 -1.52
CA ARG A 25 0.45 -8.60 -0.84
C ARG A 25 1.38 -9.33 0.14
N ALA A 26 0.91 -10.39 0.81
CA ALA A 26 1.72 -11.17 1.74
C ALA A 26 2.92 -11.89 1.08
N LYS A 27 2.96 -11.96 -0.26
CA LYS A 27 4.12 -12.52 -0.99
C LYS A 27 5.26 -11.51 -1.17
N VAL A 28 4.99 -10.22 -0.99
CA VAL A 28 5.92 -9.14 -1.33
C VAL A 28 6.28 -8.23 -0.15
N CYS A 29 5.66 -8.42 1.02
CA CYS A 29 6.03 -7.73 2.26
C CYS A 29 5.57 -8.51 3.50
N ASP A 30 6.05 -8.08 4.68
CA ASP A 30 5.53 -8.57 5.96
C ASP A 30 4.13 -8.00 6.21
N GLU A 31 3.13 -8.81 5.90
CA GLU A 31 1.70 -8.48 6.07
C GLU A 31 1.31 -8.26 7.54
N LEU A 32 1.91 -9.00 8.48
CA LEU A 32 1.56 -8.93 9.90
C LEU A 32 1.97 -7.60 10.51
N ARG A 33 3.03 -6.98 9.99
CA ARG A 33 3.51 -5.65 10.41
C ARG A 33 2.96 -4.52 9.57
N THR A 34 2.34 -4.83 8.43
CA THR A 34 1.75 -3.83 7.54
C THR A 34 0.69 -3.04 8.29
N THR A 35 0.83 -1.71 8.29
CA THR A 35 -0.03 -0.81 9.07
C THR A 35 -0.64 0.24 8.16
N VAL A 36 -1.94 0.49 8.33
CA VAL A 36 -2.65 1.54 7.60
C VAL A 36 -3.21 2.55 8.58
N GLY A 37 -2.80 3.81 8.46
CA GLY A 37 -3.35 4.94 9.20
C GLY A 37 -4.29 5.75 8.32
N LYS A 38 -5.59 5.82 8.65
CA LYS A 38 -6.53 6.73 7.99
C LYS A 38 -6.15 8.18 8.33
N ILE A 39 -6.02 9.04 7.32
CA ILE A 39 -5.88 10.49 7.52
C ILE A 39 -7.27 11.12 7.47
N ASP A 40 -8.00 10.86 6.40
CA ASP A 40 -9.38 11.30 6.16
C ASP A 40 -10.09 10.32 5.21
N ASP A 41 -11.25 10.70 4.66
CA ASP A 41 -12.04 9.82 3.77
C ASP A 41 -11.44 9.64 2.36
N GLN A 42 -10.38 10.39 2.03
CA GLN A 42 -9.73 10.38 0.72
C GLN A 42 -8.22 10.12 0.80
N ASN A 43 -7.63 10.01 2.00
CA ASN A 43 -6.19 9.87 2.19
C ASN A 43 -5.86 8.89 3.32
N CYS A 44 -4.79 8.12 3.14
CA CYS A 44 -4.20 7.30 4.19
C CYS A 44 -2.67 7.23 4.06
N ILE A 45 -2.04 6.71 5.12
CA ILE A 45 -0.64 6.31 5.12
C ILE A 45 -0.57 4.79 5.25
N VAL A 46 0.21 4.16 4.39
CA VAL A 46 0.52 2.73 4.45
C VAL A 46 1.99 2.57 4.81
N MET A 47 2.25 1.80 5.87
CA MET A 47 3.59 1.37 6.25
C MET A 47 3.73 -0.10 5.90
N LEU A 48 4.68 -0.41 5.02
CA LEU A 48 5.04 -1.76 4.61
C LEU A 48 6.43 -2.10 5.14
N TYR A 49 6.60 -3.35 5.58
CA TYR A 49 7.86 -3.84 6.14
C TYR A 49 8.43 -4.97 5.29
N ASP A 50 9.75 -5.08 5.27
CA ASP A 50 10.47 -6.17 4.58
C ASP A 50 10.01 -6.38 3.12
N VAL A 51 9.79 -5.27 2.42
CA VAL A 51 9.28 -5.24 1.05
C VAL A 51 10.31 -5.81 0.08
N ASP A 52 9.86 -6.77 -0.74
CA ASP A 52 10.49 -7.19 -1.99
C ASP A 52 10.09 -6.21 -3.11
N MET A 53 11.05 -5.39 -3.53
CA MET A 53 10.81 -4.34 -4.53
C MET A 53 10.55 -4.89 -5.93
N GLU A 54 11.08 -6.07 -6.26
CA GLU A 54 10.84 -6.68 -7.58
C GLU A 54 9.44 -7.29 -7.63
N GLY A 55 9.07 -8.07 -6.61
CA GLY A 55 7.73 -8.59 -6.43
C GLY A 55 6.68 -7.47 -6.37
N MET A 56 6.93 -6.40 -5.62
CA MET A 56 6.00 -5.28 -5.51
C MET A 56 5.79 -4.57 -6.85
N LYS A 57 6.83 -4.37 -7.67
CA LYS A 57 6.68 -3.80 -9.03
C LYS A 57 5.82 -4.67 -9.92
N SER A 58 6.03 -5.99 -9.87
CA SER A 58 5.23 -6.95 -10.63
C SER A 58 3.77 -6.95 -10.16
N LEU A 59 3.54 -6.91 -8.85
CA LEU A 59 2.21 -6.83 -8.25
C LEU A 59 1.47 -5.56 -8.66
N MET A 60 2.14 -4.39 -8.58
CA MET A 60 1.57 -3.11 -9.04
C MET A 60 1.23 -3.08 -10.53
N GLY A 61 1.91 -3.90 -11.34
CA GLY A 61 1.61 -4.10 -12.76
C GLY A 61 0.55 -5.16 -13.05
N SER A 62 -0.06 -5.79 -12.03
CA SER A 62 -1.15 -6.74 -12.23
C SER A 62 -2.44 -6.05 -12.66
N ASP A 63 -3.22 -6.72 -13.51
CA ASP A 63 -4.50 -6.20 -14.01
C ASP A 63 -5.42 -5.75 -12.87
N PHE A 64 -5.49 -6.53 -11.78
CA PHE A 64 -6.29 -6.19 -10.60
C PHE A 64 -5.90 -4.85 -9.98
N LEU A 65 -4.60 -4.59 -9.75
CA LEU A 65 -4.17 -3.34 -9.14
C LEU A 65 -4.26 -2.16 -10.12
N ILE A 66 -4.08 -2.38 -11.41
CA ILE A 66 -4.30 -1.36 -12.45
C ILE A 66 -5.78 -0.95 -12.46
N GLU A 67 -6.69 -1.90 -12.58
CA GLU A 67 -8.14 -1.64 -12.58
C GLU A 67 -8.60 -0.97 -11.29
N LEU A 68 -8.13 -1.43 -10.13
CA LEU A 68 -8.43 -0.82 -8.85
C LEU A 68 -7.92 0.62 -8.78
N SER A 69 -6.70 0.87 -9.28
CA SER A 69 -6.10 2.21 -9.29
C SER A 69 -6.88 3.18 -10.15
N GLU A 70 -7.34 2.75 -11.32
CA GLU A 70 -8.18 3.56 -12.21
C GLU A 70 -9.56 3.82 -11.60
N LYS A 71 -10.25 2.76 -11.15
CA LYS A 71 -11.59 2.85 -10.56
C LYS A 71 -11.64 3.78 -9.35
N MET A 72 -10.65 3.67 -8.47
CA MET A 72 -10.60 4.40 -7.21
C MET A 72 -9.78 5.68 -7.29
N ASN A 73 -9.24 6.03 -8.46
CA ASN A 73 -8.35 7.16 -8.68
C ASN A 73 -7.19 7.18 -7.66
N ILE A 74 -6.55 6.01 -7.48
CA ILE A 74 -5.47 5.83 -6.51
C ILE A 74 -4.26 6.63 -6.96
N LYS A 75 -3.68 7.42 -6.06
CA LYS A 75 -2.41 8.12 -6.28
C LYS A 75 -1.46 7.86 -5.13
N ASN A 76 -0.25 7.44 -5.48
CA ASN A 76 0.84 7.11 -4.56
C ASN A 76 2.00 8.10 -4.78
N ASN A 77 1.73 9.39 -4.62
CA ASN A 77 2.67 10.45 -5.02
C ASN A 77 3.89 10.58 -4.09
N GLU A 78 3.79 10.08 -2.87
CA GLU A 78 4.84 10.16 -1.86
C GLU A 78 5.15 8.75 -1.36
N MET A 79 6.38 8.30 -1.62
CA MET A 79 6.92 7.03 -1.14
C MET A 79 8.30 7.29 -0.56
N HIS A 80 8.52 6.86 0.68
CA HIS A 80 9.80 7.01 1.37
C HIS A 80 10.24 5.68 1.97
N SER A 81 11.54 5.43 1.99
CA SER A 81 12.10 4.36 2.80
C SER A 81 12.26 4.82 4.25
N PHE A 82 12.18 3.88 5.19
CA PHE A 82 12.45 4.16 6.60
C PHE A 82 13.15 2.99 7.28
N GLU A 83 13.86 3.28 8.37
CA GLU A 83 14.55 2.29 9.20
C GLU A 83 14.21 2.54 10.68
N PRO A 84 14.13 1.49 11.51
CA PRO A 84 14.03 1.65 12.95
C PRO A 84 15.22 2.45 13.48
N LEU A 85 14.98 3.26 14.52
CA LEU A 85 16.08 3.93 15.20
C LEU A 85 16.99 2.87 15.87
N PRO A 86 18.31 3.12 15.93
CA PRO A 86 19.21 2.30 16.72
C PRO A 86 18.72 2.26 18.18
N SER A 87 18.67 1.06 18.75
CA SER A 87 18.39 0.85 20.18
C SER A 87 19.56 1.28 21.05
#